data_AF-A0A453QWD5-F1
#
_entry.id   AF-A0A453QWD5-F1
#
_cell.length_a   1.000
_cell.length_b   1.000
_cell.length_c   1.000
_cell.angle_alpha   90.00
_cell.angle_beta   90.00
_cell.angle_gamma   90.00
#
_symmetry.space_group_name_H-M   'P 1'
#
loop_
_entity.id
_entity.type
_entity.pdbx_description
1 polymer ?
#
loop_
_entity_poly.entity_id
_entity_poly.type
_entity_poly.pdbx_seq_one_letter_code
_entity_poly.pdbx_strand_id
1 'polypeptide(L)'
;MLNVRRGSHGLYMGCMKSGAVVSEEEQQWYEPEWWKFGDSRTYFRHAAGSLFILSNNLARYININSASLQSYAHDDISVGSWMMGLNATYVDDDRLCCLSAVQEKVCSFG
;
A
#
# COMPACT_ATOMS: atom_id res chain seq x y z
N MET A 1 -14.40 -14.37 4.31
CA MET A 1 -13.28 -13.43 4.49
C MET A 1 -13.79 -12.01 4.78
N LEU A 2 -14.31 -11.28 3.80
CA LEU A 2 -14.79 -9.91 4.01
C LEU A 2 -15.99 -9.80 4.96
N ASN A 3 -16.90 -10.79 4.94
CA ASN A 3 -18.06 -10.81 5.86
C ASN A 3 -17.69 -10.80 7.34
N VAL A 4 -16.55 -11.40 7.73
CA VAL A 4 -16.06 -11.39 9.12
C VAL A 4 -15.58 -10.00 9.54
N ARG A 5 -15.26 -9.15 8.56
CA ARG A 5 -14.69 -7.81 8.75
C ARG A 5 -15.71 -6.72 8.43
N ARG A 6 -16.95 -7.12 8.15
CA ARG A 6 -18.06 -6.20 7.90
C ARG A 6 -18.31 -5.39 9.16
N GLY A 7 -18.19 -4.07 9.06
CA GLY A 7 -18.26 -3.15 10.20
C GLY A 7 -16.91 -2.70 10.75
N SER A 8 -15.78 -3.22 10.25
CA SER A 8 -14.48 -2.65 10.59
C SER A 8 -14.34 -1.25 10.00
N HIS A 9 -14.16 -0.26 10.88
CA HIS A 9 -14.01 1.14 10.48
C HIS A 9 -12.61 1.45 9.91
N GLY A 10 -11.59 0.66 10.23
CA GLY A 10 -10.20 0.92 9.85
C GLY A 10 -9.58 -0.14 8.95
N LEU A 11 -10.35 -1.00 8.27
CA LEU A 11 -9.78 -2.09 7.48
C LEU A 11 -8.86 -1.59 6.35
N TYR A 12 -7.58 -1.95 6.40
CA TYR A 12 -6.64 -1.87 5.28
C TYR A 12 -6.07 -3.27 5.05
N MET A 13 -6.38 -3.87 3.90
CA MET A 13 -6.09 -5.26 3.61
C MET A 13 -5.46 -5.42 2.23
N GLY A 14 -4.50 -6.33 2.11
CA GLY A 14 -3.77 -6.60 0.88
C GLY A 14 -2.64 -7.58 1.12
N CYS A 15 -1.74 -7.73 0.15
CA CYS A 15 -0.47 -8.42 0.34
C CYS A 15 0.50 -7.50 1.08
N MET A 16 0.56 -7.60 2.40
CA MET A 16 1.28 -6.61 3.21
C MET A 16 2.79 -6.85 3.15
N LYS A 17 3.55 -5.85 2.72
CA LYS A 17 5.02 -5.89 2.66
C LYS A 17 5.65 -4.65 3.28
N SER A 18 6.94 -4.77 3.55
CA SER A 18 7.88 -3.70 3.84
C SER A 18 9.23 -4.17 3.30
N GLY A 19 10.11 -3.24 2.94
CA GLY A 19 11.38 -3.57 2.32
C GLY A 19 12.20 -2.33 2.02
N ALA A 20 13.38 -2.55 1.46
CA ALA A 20 14.29 -1.48 1.09
C ALA A 20 13.66 -0.56 0.04
N VAL A 21 13.85 0.75 0.21
CA VAL A 21 13.52 1.77 -0.76
C VAL A 21 14.52 1.71 -1.90
N VAL A 22 14.02 1.75 -3.13
CA VAL A 22 14.87 1.83 -4.32
C VAL A 22 15.37 3.26 -4.45
N SER A 23 16.57 3.54 -3.95
CA SER A 23 17.19 4.89 -3.94
C SER A 23 18.20 5.13 -5.07
N GLU A 24 18.37 4.17 -5.98
CA GLU A 24 19.26 4.30 -7.14
C GLU A 24 18.46 4.75 -8.37
N GLU A 25 18.81 5.90 -8.96
CA GLU A 25 18.04 6.56 -10.05
C GLU A 25 17.83 5.68 -11.29
N GLU A 26 18.75 4.77 -11.58
CA GLU A 26 18.72 3.91 -12.77
C GLU A 26 17.90 2.63 -12.58
N GLN A 27 17.46 2.34 -11.35
CA GLN A 27 16.69 1.14 -11.04
C GLN A 27 15.20 1.32 -11.36
N GLN A 28 14.58 0.24 -11.81
CA GLN A 28 13.12 0.20 -11.90
C GLN A 28 12.53 0.44 -10.51
N TRP A 29 11.48 1.26 -10.45
CA TRP A 29 10.79 1.65 -9.22
C TRP A 29 11.58 2.61 -8.31
N TYR A 30 12.59 3.32 -8.84
CA TYR A 30 13.26 4.41 -8.13
C TYR A 30 12.26 5.37 -7.46
N GLU A 31 12.50 5.67 -6.18
CA GLU A 31 11.73 6.62 -5.40
C GLU A 31 12.52 7.93 -5.24
N PRO A 32 12.15 9.02 -5.95
CA PRO A 32 12.86 10.31 -5.87
C PRO A 32 12.93 10.88 -4.46
N GLU A 33 11.91 10.61 -3.63
CA GLU A 33 11.82 11.09 -2.27
C GLU A 33 12.32 10.06 -1.25
N TRP A 34 13.26 9.18 -1.65
CA TRP A 34 13.78 8.08 -0.81
C TRP A 34 14.32 8.55 0.55
N TRP A 35 14.82 9.77 0.61
CA TRP A 35 15.37 10.38 1.81
C TRP A 35 14.31 10.61 2.91
N LYS A 36 13.01 10.58 2.58
CA LYS A 36 11.91 10.68 3.54
C LYS A 36 11.64 9.39 4.34
N PHE A 37 12.25 8.26 3.94
CA PHE A 37 12.04 6.94 4.59
C PHE A 37 13.06 6.64 5.70
N GLY A 38 13.71 7.68 6.21
CA GLY A 38 14.69 7.61 7.29
C GLY A 38 16.00 6.93 6.88
N ASP A 39 16.91 6.83 7.84
CA ASP A 39 18.28 6.35 7.59
C ASP A 39 18.34 4.90 7.10
N SER A 40 17.40 4.07 7.57
CA SER A 40 17.26 2.67 7.15
C SER A 40 16.67 2.49 5.75
N ARG A 41 16.21 3.56 5.10
CA ARG A 41 15.59 3.57 3.77
C ARG A 41 14.64 2.41 3.57
N THR A 42 13.67 2.28 4.47
CA THR A 42 12.72 1.16 4.48
C THR A 42 11.32 1.69 4.27
N TYR A 43 10.60 1.16 3.27
CA TYR A 43 9.20 1.51 3.06
C TYR A 43 8.38 1.15 4.29
N PHE A 44 7.43 2.02 4.65
CA PHE A 44 6.40 1.70 5.62
C PHE A 44 5.63 0.46 5.19
N ARG A 45 4.98 -0.21 6.14
CA ARG A 45 4.12 -1.35 5.81
C ARG A 45 3.01 -0.90 4.86
N HIS A 46 2.92 -1.53 3.70
CA HIS A 46 1.96 -1.21 2.64
C HIS A 46 1.43 -2.50 2.01
N ALA A 47 0.26 -2.41 1.38
CA ALA A 47 -0.32 -3.48 0.57
C ALA A 47 0.33 -3.44 -0.82
N ALA A 48 1.34 -4.29 -1.03
CA ALA A 48 2.11 -4.33 -2.27
C ALA A 48 1.34 -5.03 -3.40
N GLY A 49 1.51 -4.51 -4.61
CA GLY A 49 0.86 -5.03 -5.81
C GLY A 49 -0.42 -4.28 -6.17
N SER A 50 -1.25 -4.91 -6.99
CA SER A 50 -2.33 -4.22 -7.71
C SER A 50 -3.68 -4.18 -6.99
N LEU A 51 -3.83 -4.87 -5.86
CA LEU A 51 -5.11 -4.98 -5.17
C LEU A 51 -4.97 -4.82 -3.66
N PHE A 52 -5.70 -3.83 -3.14
CA PHE A 52 -5.94 -3.66 -1.72
C PHE A 52 -7.41 -3.32 -1.46
N ILE A 53 -7.85 -3.53 -0.23
CA ILE A 53 -9.23 -3.31 0.22
C ILE A 53 -9.20 -2.33 1.39
N LEU A 54 -9.97 -1.25 1.26
CA LEU A 54 -10.16 -0.25 2.30
C LEU A 54 -11.59 -0.31 2.86
N SER A 55 -11.73 0.02 4.14
CA SER A 55 -13.03 0.38 4.71
C SER A 55 -13.56 1.66 4.04
N ASN A 56 -14.88 1.83 4.05
CA ASN A 56 -15.51 3.05 3.51
C ASN A 56 -15.00 4.31 4.22
N ASN A 57 -14.75 4.24 5.52
CA ASN A 57 -14.25 5.37 6.30
C ASN A 57 -12.84 5.80 5.86
N LEU A 58 -11.93 4.85 5.62
CA LEU A 58 -10.59 5.15 5.13
C LEU A 58 -10.63 5.71 3.70
N ALA A 59 -11.42 5.09 2.81
CA ALA A 59 -11.59 5.58 1.45
C ALA A 59 -12.17 7.02 1.41
N ARG A 60 -13.17 7.29 2.25
CA ARG A 60 -13.77 8.62 2.37
C ARG A 60 -12.79 9.65 2.95
N TYR A 61 -11.97 9.25 3.93
CA TYR A 61 -10.93 10.12 4.48
C TYR A 61 -9.93 10.53 3.39
N ILE A 62 -9.45 9.56 2.59
CA ILE A 62 -8.54 9.83 1.46
C ILE A 62 -9.18 10.82 0.48
N ASN A 63 -10.43 10.57 0.09
CA ASN A 63 -11.12 11.42 -0.87
C ASN A 63 -11.31 12.87 -0.37
N ILE A 64 -11.65 13.05 0.92
CA ILE A 64 -11.87 14.38 1.51
C ILE A 64 -10.55 15.15 1.66
N ASN A 65 -9.46 14.46 2.03
CA ASN A 65 -8.19 15.08 2.41
C ASN A 65 -7.11 14.93 1.35
N SER A 66 -7.46 14.54 0.12
CA SER A 66 -6.51 14.20 -0.95
C SER A 66 -5.46 15.27 -1.21
N ALA A 67 -5.81 16.55 -1.11
CA ALA A 67 -4.89 17.67 -1.28
C ALA A 67 -3.81 17.78 -0.19
N SER A 68 -3.99 17.15 0.98
CA SER A 68 -3.04 17.15 2.09
C SER A 68 -2.26 15.85 2.22
N LEU A 69 -2.57 14.85 1.39
CA LEU A 69 -1.96 13.52 1.44
C LEU A 69 -0.73 13.46 0.52
N GLN A 70 0.44 13.21 1.11
CA GLN A 70 1.70 13.09 0.37
C GLN A 70 1.66 11.89 -0.58
N SER A 71 1.82 12.13 -1.87
CA SER A 71 2.02 11.05 -2.85
C SER A 71 3.51 10.76 -3.03
N TYR A 72 3.83 9.51 -3.34
CA TYR A 72 5.15 8.98 -3.65
C TYR A 72 5.18 8.47 -5.09
N ALA A 73 6.31 7.98 -5.57
CA ALA A 73 6.44 7.50 -6.95
C ALA A 73 5.46 6.36 -7.28
N HIS A 74 5.09 5.57 -6.26
CA HIS A 74 4.20 4.43 -6.37
C HIS A 74 2.93 4.62 -5.53
N ASP A 75 1.79 4.18 -6.05
CA ASP A 75 0.48 4.38 -5.45
C ASP A 75 0.29 3.54 -4.18
N ASP A 76 0.77 2.30 -4.17
CA ASP A 76 0.79 1.42 -3.00
C ASP A 76 1.63 2.00 -1.85
N ILE A 77 2.79 2.60 -2.15
CA ILE A 77 3.62 3.33 -1.18
C ILE A 77 2.87 4.56 -0.65
N SER A 78 2.21 5.31 -1.53
CA SER A 78 1.40 6.47 -1.15
C SER A 78 0.30 6.07 -0.16
N VAL A 79 -0.51 5.07 -0.51
CA VAL A 79 -1.57 4.55 0.37
C VAL A 79 -0.99 4.04 1.69
N GLY A 80 0.10 3.27 1.65
CA GLY A 80 0.78 2.77 2.86
C GLY A 80 1.21 3.89 3.81
N SER A 81 1.77 4.98 3.26
CA SER A 81 2.18 6.16 4.03
C SER A 81 0.99 6.87 4.70
N TRP A 82 -0.15 6.97 4.00
CA TRP A 82 -1.36 7.56 4.55
C TRP A 82 -1.91 6.70 5.68
N MET A 83 -1.94 5.37 5.49
CA MET A 83 -2.48 4.45 6.48
C MET A 83 -1.67 4.45 7.78
N MET A 84 -0.36 4.73 7.73
CA MET A 84 0.48 4.85 8.92
C MET A 84 0.07 6.04 9.81
N GLY A 85 -0.43 7.13 9.20
CA GLY A 85 -0.93 8.30 9.92
C GLY A 85 -2.37 8.17 10.41
N LEU A 86 -3.05 7.06 10.11
CA LEU A 86 -4.47 6.83 10.40
C LEU A 86 -4.66 5.66 11.36
N ASN A 87 -5.83 5.58 11.97
CA ASN A 87 -6.21 4.41 12.78
C ASN A 87 -6.61 3.23 11.87
N ALA A 88 -5.64 2.72 11.10
CA ALA A 88 -5.80 1.62 10.17
C ALA A 88 -5.43 0.27 10.81
N THR A 89 -6.28 -0.74 10.58
CA THR A 89 -6.01 -2.14 10.90
C THR A 89 -5.45 -2.83 9.67
N TYR A 90 -4.15 -3.06 9.69
CA TYR A 90 -3.42 -3.77 8.64
C TYR A 90 -3.75 -5.25 8.69
N VAL A 91 -4.16 -5.80 7.56
CA VAL A 91 -4.31 -7.23 7.45
C VAL A 91 -3.72 -7.79 6.17
N ASP A 92 -2.78 -8.68 6.39
CA ASP A 92 -2.13 -9.48 5.37
C ASP A 92 -3.05 -10.62 4.92
N ASP A 93 -3.18 -10.81 3.62
CA ASP A 93 -3.92 -11.92 3.01
C ASP A 93 -3.19 -12.40 1.77
N ASP A 94 -2.51 -13.54 1.87
CA ASP A 94 -1.67 -14.12 0.80
C ASP A 94 -2.42 -14.39 -0.50
N ARG A 95 -3.75 -14.50 -0.45
CA ARG A 95 -4.58 -14.64 -1.66
C ARG A 95 -4.62 -13.37 -2.50
N LEU A 96 -4.27 -12.23 -1.91
CA LEU A 96 -4.11 -10.94 -2.59
C LEU A 96 -2.65 -10.72 -3.04
N CYS A 97 -1.73 -11.65 -2.71
CA CYS A 97 -0.37 -11.62 -3.23
C CYS A 97 -0.33 -12.21 -4.64
N CYS A 98 0.42 -11.57 -5.54
CA CYS A 98 0.71 -12.13 -6.85
C CYS A 98 1.67 -13.32 -6.69
N LEU A 99 1.16 -14.55 -6.89
CA LEU A 99 1.96 -15.75 -7.00
C LEU A 99 2.57 -15.84 -8.40
N SER A 100 3.84 -16.18 -8.50
CA SER A 100 4.63 -16.14 -9.75
C SER A 100 4.23 -17.16 -10.84
N ALA A 101 3.04 -17.78 -10.82
CA ALA A 101 2.71 -18.82 -11.79
C ALA A 101 1.22 -19.02 -12.17
N VAL A 102 0.25 -18.35 -11.56
CA VAL A 102 -1.16 -18.46 -12.01
C VAL A 102 -1.75 -17.07 -12.14
N GLN A 103 -1.79 -16.64 -13.40
CA GLN A 103 -2.17 -15.32 -13.83
C GLN A 103 -3.68 -15.12 -13.66
N GLU A 104 -4.09 -14.51 -12.55
CA GLU A 104 -5.29 -13.70 -12.57
C GLU A 104 -4.93 -12.34 -13.17
N LYS A 105 -5.77 -11.85 -14.10
CA LYS A 105 -5.59 -10.59 -14.85
C LYS A 105 -5.28 -9.36 -13.99
N VAL A 106 -5.53 -9.45 -12.68
CA VAL A 106 -5.26 -8.43 -11.67
C VAL A 106 -3.76 -8.20 -11.47
N CYS A 107 -2.91 -9.23 -11.63
CA CYS A 107 -1.47 -9.19 -11.31
C CYS A 107 -0.54 -9.02 -12.54
N SER A 108 -1.07 -8.79 -13.73
CA SER A 108 -0.26 -8.54 -14.92
C SER A 108 0.35 -7.14 -14.83
N PHE A 109 1.61 -7.04 -14.41
CA PHE A 109 2.40 -5.83 -14.57
C PHE A 109 2.50 -5.50 -16.07
N GLY A 110 2.11 -4.27 -16.43
CA GLY A 110 2.46 -3.64 -17.71
C GLY A 110 3.81 -2.95 -17.62
#